data_AF-A0AAJ1NLB5-F1
#
_entry.id   AF-A0AAJ1NLB5-F1
#
_cell.length_a   1.000
_cell.length_b   1.000
_cell.length_c   1.000
_cell.angle_alpha   90.00
_cell.angle_beta   90.00
_cell.angle_gamma   90.00
#
_symmetry.space_group_name_H-M   'P 1'
#
loop_
_entity.id
_entity.type
_entity.pdbx_description
1 polymer ?
#
loop_
_entity_poly.entity_id
_entity_poly.type
_entity_poly.pdbx_seq_one_letter_code
_entity_poly.pdbx_strand_id
1 'polypeptide(L)'
;MTYTAPVDAAGDAELLALREAMRIPSKTPSLAKTFPHPSKRHWARESPLPVRITRATRRLAHVGGMVPEGCSVKDMERVRCNHRVHVEVIKEILGTLWAFRLLGWLPSDTVYLEHDQIAALVAEGTRRPDDTRDLMAEWFTSRHTVDELQAFRRGKDA
;
A
#
# COMPACT_ATOMS: atom_id res chain seq x y z
N MET A 1 63.50 15.60 -20.97
CA MET A 1 63.51 14.13 -21.14
C MET A 1 62.08 13.68 -21.37
N THR A 2 61.77 13.16 -22.55
CA THR A 2 60.45 12.63 -22.93
C THR A 2 60.33 11.20 -22.45
N TYR A 3 59.37 10.93 -21.56
CA TYR A 3 59.11 9.60 -21.01
C TYR A 3 58.13 8.86 -21.94
N THR A 4 58.62 7.95 -22.78
CA THR A 4 57.79 6.98 -23.50
C THR A 4 57.74 5.70 -22.67
N ALA A 5 56.58 5.39 -22.09
CA ALA A 5 56.35 4.12 -21.42
C ALA A 5 56.38 2.96 -22.45
N PRO A 6 56.93 1.80 -22.09
CA PRO A 6 56.92 0.62 -22.96
C PRO A 6 55.48 0.12 -23.11
N VAL A 7 55.08 -0.15 -24.36
CA VAL A 7 53.78 -0.73 -24.70
C VAL A 7 53.89 -2.24 -24.47
N ASP A 8 53.40 -2.70 -23.32
CA ASP A 8 53.32 -4.14 -23.01
C ASP A 8 52.25 -4.79 -23.88
N ALA A 9 52.68 -5.44 -24.97
CA ALA A 9 51.83 -6.15 -25.92
C ALA A 9 50.91 -7.23 -25.30
N ALA A 10 51.19 -7.66 -24.07
CA ALA A 10 50.36 -8.60 -23.31
C ALA A 10 49.06 -7.96 -22.79
N GLY A 11 49.09 -6.68 -22.39
CA GLY A 11 47.91 -5.97 -21.89
C GLY A 11 46.89 -5.65 -23.00
N ASP A 12 47.38 -5.42 -24.22
CA ASP A 12 46.53 -5.17 -25.38
C ASP A 12 45.79 -6.44 -25.84
N ALA A 13 46.40 -7.61 -25.69
CA ALA A 13 45.78 -8.88 -26.05
C ALA A 13 44.61 -9.24 -25.12
N GLU A 14 44.75 -8.99 -23.80
CA GLU A 14 43.65 -9.19 -22.84
C GLU A 14 42.51 -8.20 -23.05
N LEU A 15 42.82 -6.93 -23.35
CA LEU A 15 41.82 -5.91 -23.66
C LEU A 15 41.08 -6.20 -24.96
N LEU A 16 41.77 -6.73 -25.97
CA LEU A 16 41.16 -7.19 -27.22
C LEU A 16 40.24 -8.40 -26.98
N ALA A 17 40.71 -9.40 -26.23
CA ALA A 17 39.90 -10.56 -25.86
C ALA A 17 38.64 -10.18 -25.07
N LEU A 18 38.73 -9.21 -24.16
CA LEU A 18 37.59 -8.68 -23.42
C LEU A 18 36.59 -7.97 -24.34
N ARG A 19 37.07 -7.14 -25.28
CA ARG A 19 36.24 -6.46 -26.28
C ARG A 19 35.53 -7.45 -27.20
N GLU A 20 36.22 -8.50 -27.60
CA GLU A 20 35.68 -9.56 -28.44
C GLU A 20 34.61 -10.37 -27.69
N ALA A 21 34.87 -10.71 -26.42
CA ALA A 21 33.88 -11.36 -25.55
C ALA A 21 32.63 -10.50 -25.33
N MET A 22 32.77 -9.18 -25.21
CA MET A 22 31.63 -8.25 -25.10
C MET A 22 30.81 -8.09 -26.39
N ARG A 23 31.36 -8.40 -27.56
CA ARG A 23 30.63 -8.38 -28.84
C ARG A 23 29.75 -9.62 -29.04
N ILE A 24 30.00 -10.71 -28.31
CA ILE A 24 29.23 -11.95 -28.44
C ILE A 24 27.92 -11.78 -27.64
N PRO A 25 26.75 -11.77 -28.29
CA PRO A 25 25.49 -11.69 -27.57
C PRO A 25 25.33 -12.92 -26.67
N SER A 26 25.18 -12.69 -25.36
CA SER A 26 25.10 -13.77 -24.38
C SER A 26 23.88 -14.65 -24.67
N LYS A 27 24.10 -15.95 -24.83
CA LYS A 27 23.00 -16.95 -24.90
C LYS A 27 22.39 -17.25 -23.53
N THR A 28 22.99 -16.74 -22.46
CA THR A 28 22.51 -16.87 -21.09
C THR A 28 21.19 -16.11 -20.95
N PRO A 29 20.09 -16.77 -20.55
CA PRO A 29 18.83 -16.08 -20.34
C PRO A 29 19.03 -15.02 -19.24
N SER A 30 18.65 -13.78 -19.54
CA SER A 30 18.72 -12.69 -18.59
C SER A 30 18.05 -13.06 -17.28
N LEU A 31 18.74 -12.86 -16.15
CA LEU A 31 18.15 -12.93 -14.81
C LEU A 31 16.94 -11.99 -14.66
N ALA A 32 16.82 -10.94 -15.48
CA ALA A 32 15.62 -10.11 -15.50
C ALA A 32 14.33 -10.91 -15.83
N LYS A 33 14.44 -12.04 -16.57
CA LYS A 33 13.31 -12.92 -16.89
C LYS A 33 12.89 -13.84 -15.74
N THR A 34 13.73 -14.03 -14.71
CA THR A 34 13.35 -14.82 -13.52
C THR A 34 12.60 -14.00 -12.48
N PHE A 35 12.60 -12.67 -12.60
CA PHE A 35 11.75 -11.82 -11.77
C PHE A 35 10.32 -11.82 -12.33
N PRO A 36 9.29 -12.04 -11.49
CA PRO A 36 7.91 -12.11 -11.94
C PRO A 36 7.49 -10.81 -12.66
N HIS A 37 6.96 -10.96 -13.88
CA HIS A 37 6.47 -9.84 -14.69
C HIS A 37 5.35 -9.06 -13.97
N PRO A 38 5.37 -7.71 -14.01
CA PRO A 38 4.43 -6.86 -13.28
C PRO A 38 2.96 -6.99 -13.70
N SER A 39 2.65 -7.62 -14.85
CA SER A 39 1.29 -7.74 -15.38
C SER A 39 0.34 -8.64 -14.57
N LYS A 40 0.83 -9.37 -13.55
CA LYS A 40 0.02 -10.29 -12.73
C LYS A 40 -0.15 -9.89 -11.27
N ARG A 41 0.38 -8.74 -10.84
CA ARG A 41 0.11 -8.20 -9.49
C ARG A 41 -0.53 -6.83 -9.62
N HIS A 42 -1.70 -6.64 -9.04
CA HIS A 42 -2.18 -5.30 -8.72
C HIS A 42 -1.17 -4.67 -7.77
N TRP A 43 -0.27 -3.84 -8.29
CA TRP A 43 0.63 -3.07 -7.45
C TRP A 43 -0.22 -2.03 -6.75
N ALA A 44 -0.63 -2.31 -5.51
CA ALA A 44 -1.30 -1.33 -4.65
C ALA A 44 -0.52 0.00 -4.58
N ARG A 45 0.78 -0.04 -4.89
CA ARG A 45 1.74 1.05 -5.00
C ARG A 45 1.53 1.99 -6.19
N GLU A 46 0.88 1.55 -7.25
CA GLU A 46 0.63 2.32 -8.48
C GLU A 46 -0.82 2.85 -8.55
N SER A 47 -1.65 2.52 -7.56
CA SER A 47 -3.00 3.04 -7.47
C SER A 47 -3.00 4.56 -7.24
N PRO A 48 -4.03 5.30 -7.69
CA PRO A 48 -4.18 6.73 -7.41
C PRO A 48 -4.06 7.02 -5.90
N LEU A 49 -3.55 8.20 -5.55
CA LEU A 49 -3.31 8.58 -4.15
C LEU A 49 -4.56 8.42 -3.26
N PRO A 50 -5.77 8.86 -3.65
CA PRO A 50 -6.97 8.68 -2.83
C PRO A 50 -7.27 7.20 -2.52
N VAL A 51 -7.12 6.32 -3.51
CA VAL A 51 -7.30 4.87 -3.34
C VAL A 51 -6.27 4.29 -2.37
N ARG A 52 -5.02 4.77 -2.42
CA ARG A 52 -3.97 4.33 -1.50
C ARG A 52 -4.24 4.78 -0.07
N ILE A 53 -4.73 6.01 0.11
CA ILE A 53 -5.13 6.55 1.41
C ILE A 53 -6.30 5.73 1.97
N THR A 54 -7.38 5.51 1.23
CA THR A 54 -8.51 4.67 1.67
C THR A 54 -8.07 3.27 2.10
N ARG A 55 -7.17 2.62 1.34
CA ARG A 55 -6.62 1.32 1.71
C ARG A 55 -5.76 1.38 2.97
N ALA A 56 -4.95 2.42 3.12
CA ALA A 56 -4.14 2.64 4.32
C ALA A 56 -5.03 2.87 5.56
N THR A 57 -6.06 3.70 5.44
CA THR A 57 -7.07 3.97 6.47
C THR A 57 -7.74 2.70 6.94
N ARG A 58 -8.25 1.89 6.01
CA ARG A 58 -8.82 0.58 6.37
C ARG A 58 -7.80 -0.29 7.09
N ARG A 59 -6.59 -0.43 6.55
CA ARG A 59 -5.59 -1.28 7.17
C ARG A 59 -5.24 -0.82 8.59
N LEU A 60 -5.11 0.49 8.81
CA LEU A 60 -4.82 1.08 10.12
C LEU A 60 -5.96 0.87 11.11
N ALA A 61 -7.23 0.99 10.67
CA ALA A 61 -8.39 0.73 11.52
C ALA A 61 -8.37 -0.68 12.14
N HIS A 62 -8.02 -1.70 11.36
CA HIS A 62 -7.98 -3.10 11.82
C HIS A 62 -6.69 -3.48 12.57
N VAL A 63 -5.65 -2.63 12.60
CA VAL A 63 -4.38 -2.91 13.32
C VAL A 63 -4.15 -1.97 14.51
N GLY A 64 -5.22 -1.38 15.05
CA GLY A 64 -5.18 -0.60 16.29
C GLY A 64 -5.43 0.90 16.14
N GLY A 65 -5.70 1.42 14.93
CA GLY A 65 -5.92 2.85 14.72
C GLY A 65 -7.19 3.41 15.38
N MET A 66 -8.09 2.53 15.84
CA MET A 66 -9.33 2.87 16.53
C MET A 66 -9.35 2.35 17.97
N VAL A 67 -8.18 2.13 18.56
CA VAL A 67 -7.97 1.55 19.88
C VAL A 67 -7.07 2.50 20.69
N PRO A 68 -7.28 2.72 22.01
CA PRO A 68 -6.51 3.69 22.78
C PRO A 68 -4.99 3.49 22.72
N GLU A 69 -4.56 2.24 22.66
CA GLU A 69 -3.16 1.81 22.55
C GLU A 69 -2.52 2.20 21.20
N GLY A 70 -3.34 2.48 20.18
CA GLY A 70 -2.91 2.87 18.85
C GLY A 70 -2.29 1.74 18.03
N CYS A 71 -1.67 2.11 16.91
CA CYS A 71 -0.95 1.18 16.05
C CYS A 71 0.49 0.99 16.50
N SER A 72 1.00 -0.25 16.39
CA SER A 72 2.42 -0.51 16.56
C SER A 72 3.26 0.20 15.49
N VAL A 73 4.50 0.58 15.83
CA VAL A 73 5.44 1.19 14.86
C VAL A 73 5.67 0.28 13.66
N LYS A 74 5.74 -1.04 13.89
CA LYS A 74 5.91 -2.05 12.84
C LYS A 74 4.74 -2.06 11.85
N ASP A 75 3.51 -1.91 12.34
CA ASP A 75 2.33 -1.89 11.49
C ASP A 75 2.20 -0.56 10.72
N MET A 76 2.52 0.57 11.36
CA MET A 76 2.59 1.85 10.67
C MET A 76 3.61 1.84 9.53
N GLU A 77 4.81 1.30 9.78
CA GLU A 77 5.85 1.20 8.74
C GLU A 77 5.45 0.24 7.61
N ARG A 78 4.77 -0.86 7.95
CA ARG A 78 4.22 -1.78 6.95
C ARG A 78 3.18 -1.10 6.06
N VAL A 79 2.25 -0.33 6.64
CA VAL A 79 1.24 0.43 5.90
C VAL A 79 1.91 1.47 5.00
N ARG A 80 2.86 2.23 5.55
CA ARG A 80 3.67 3.22 4.81
C ARG A 80 4.30 2.60 3.57
N CYS A 81 4.99 1.47 3.72
CA CYS A 81 5.70 0.78 2.65
C CYS A 81 4.75 0.16 1.60
N ASN A 82 3.63 -0.39 2.04
CA ASN A 82 2.67 -1.06 1.15
C ASN A 82 1.86 -0.06 0.31
N HIS A 83 1.46 1.06 0.92
CA HIS A 83 0.59 2.05 0.29
C HIS A 83 1.34 3.30 -0.19
N ARG A 84 2.65 3.42 0.09
CA ARG A 84 3.48 4.58 -0.28
C ARG A 84 2.84 5.91 0.15
N VAL A 85 2.40 5.96 1.39
CA VAL A 85 1.87 7.17 2.04
C VAL A 85 2.95 7.78 2.93
N HIS A 86 2.92 9.09 3.11
CA HIS A 86 3.88 9.78 3.98
C HIS A 86 3.51 9.61 5.46
N VAL A 87 4.48 9.82 6.35
CA VAL A 87 4.27 9.71 7.80
C VAL A 87 3.21 10.71 8.29
N GLU A 88 3.19 11.94 7.75
CA GLU A 88 2.17 12.93 8.10
C GLU A 88 0.77 12.49 7.72
N VAL A 89 0.61 11.84 6.55
CA VAL A 89 -0.67 11.24 6.12
C VAL A 89 -1.09 10.12 7.08
N ILE A 90 -0.15 9.32 7.59
CA ILE A 90 -0.48 8.29 8.59
C ILE A 90 -0.98 8.92 9.89
N LYS A 91 -0.33 9.98 10.37
CA LYS A 91 -0.77 10.69 11.58
C LYS A 91 -2.17 11.29 11.41
N GLU A 92 -2.44 11.90 10.25
CA GLU A 92 -3.76 12.42 9.89
C GLU A 92 -4.81 11.31 9.90
N ILE A 93 -4.53 10.19 9.21
CA ILE A 93 -5.43 9.03 9.21
C ILE A 93 -5.72 8.54 10.63
N LEU A 94 -4.70 8.42 11.49
CA LEU A 94 -4.87 7.97 12.87
C LEU A 94 -5.72 8.96 13.69
N GLY A 95 -5.51 10.26 13.52
CA GLY A 95 -6.34 11.30 14.16
C GLY A 95 -7.80 11.19 13.72
N THR A 96 -8.04 11.04 12.42
CA THR A 96 -9.37 10.87 11.85
C THR A 96 -10.04 9.58 12.33
N LEU A 97 -9.32 8.44 12.34
CA LEU A 97 -9.84 7.16 12.83
C LEU A 97 -10.18 7.20 14.32
N TRP A 98 -9.37 7.88 15.13
CA TRP A 98 -9.66 8.05 16.54
C TRP A 98 -10.93 8.89 16.77
N ALA A 99 -11.07 10.02 16.07
CA ALA A 99 -12.29 10.82 16.13
C ALA A 99 -13.52 10.04 15.63
N PHE A 100 -13.38 9.29 14.54
CA PHE A 100 -14.41 8.41 14.01
C PHE A 100 -14.86 7.37 15.04
N ARG A 101 -13.91 6.78 15.78
CA ARG A 101 -14.19 5.85 16.87
C ARG A 101 -14.96 6.51 18.02
N LEU A 102 -14.62 7.75 18.38
CA LEU A 102 -15.32 8.51 19.43
C LEU A 102 -16.77 8.84 19.05
N LEU A 103 -17.06 8.95 17.76
CA LEU A 103 -18.42 9.09 17.22
C LEU A 103 -19.21 7.77 17.16
N GLY A 104 -18.65 6.68 17.68
CA GLY A 104 -19.30 5.38 17.80
C GLY A 104 -19.12 4.45 16.60
N TRP A 105 -18.35 4.88 15.59
CA TRP A 105 -18.08 4.07 14.39
C TRP A 105 -17.12 2.91 14.66
N LEU A 106 -17.27 1.85 13.87
CA LEU A 106 -16.53 0.60 14.01
C LEU A 106 -15.44 0.47 12.95
N PRO A 107 -14.37 -0.32 13.20
CA PRO A 107 -13.37 -0.65 12.19
C PRO A 107 -13.98 -1.27 10.92
N SER A 108 -15.01 -2.12 11.07
CA SER A 108 -15.74 -2.71 9.94
C SER A 108 -16.39 -1.68 9.02
N ASP A 109 -16.76 -0.51 9.55
CA ASP A 109 -17.41 0.53 8.75
C ASP A 109 -16.44 1.13 7.71
N THR A 110 -15.13 1.02 7.94
CA THR A 110 -14.07 1.44 7.00
C THR A 110 -13.93 0.52 5.77
N VAL A 111 -14.66 -0.60 5.73
CA VAL A 111 -14.63 -1.55 4.62
C VAL A 111 -15.46 -1.06 3.43
N TYR A 112 -16.55 -0.32 3.69
CA TYR A 112 -17.42 0.23 2.66
C TYR A 112 -17.35 1.76 2.54
N LEU A 113 -16.80 2.44 3.54
CA LEU A 113 -16.54 3.88 3.49
C LEU A 113 -15.14 4.19 2.92
N GLU A 114 -15.06 5.23 2.09
CA GLU A 114 -13.80 5.81 1.66
C GLU A 114 -13.24 6.78 2.71
N HIS A 115 -11.93 7.05 2.68
CA HIS A 115 -11.32 7.93 3.66
C HIS A 115 -11.93 9.34 3.67
N ASP A 116 -12.22 9.89 2.49
CA ASP A 116 -12.80 11.24 2.37
C ASP A 116 -14.22 11.30 2.98
N GLN A 117 -14.99 10.21 2.86
CA GLN A 117 -16.31 10.10 3.50
C GLN A 117 -16.17 10.01 5.03
N ILE A 118 -15.20 9.24 5.52
CA ILE A 118 -14.89 9.16 6.96
C ILE A 118 -14.49 10.54 7.49
N ALA A 119 -13.61 11.25 6.77
CA ALA A 119 -13.18 12.59 7.15
C ALA A 119 -14.34 13.58 7.19
N ALA A 120 -15.27 13.52 6.24
CA ALA A 120 -16.49 14.34 6.23
C ALA A 120 -17.39 14.04 7.45
N LEU A 121 -17.66 12.76 7.73
CA LEU A 121 -18.46 12.35 8.90
C LEU A 121 -17.85 12.85 10.22
N VAL A 122 -16.51 12.80 10.33
CA VAL A 122 -15.79 13.32 11.48
C VAL A 122 -15.91 14.84 11.58
N ALA A 123 -15.73 15.56 10.47
CA ALA A 123 -15.84 17.02 10.44
C ALA A 123 -17.25 17.51 10.81
N GLU A 124 -18.29 16.79 10.38
CA GLU A 124 -19.69 17.07 10.70
C GLU A 124 -20.09 16.64 12.12
N GLY A 125 -19.27 15.82 12.80
CA GLY A 125 -19.60 15.24 14.10
C GLY A 125 -20.72 14.19 14.03
N THR A 126 -20.87 13.53 12.88
CA THR A 126 -21.95 12.57 12.61
C THR A 126 -21.73 11.28 13.41
N ARG A 127 -22.63 11.03 14.36
CA ARG A 127 -22.63 9.78 15.14
C ARG A 127 -23.06 8.60 14.27
N ARG A 128 -22.51 7.42 14.57
CA ARG A 128 -22.89 6.19 13.88
C ARG A 128 -24.39 5.93 14.07
N PRO A 129 -25.18 5.75 12.99
CA PRO A 129 -26.58 5.36 13.09
C PRO A 129 -26.71 3.89 13.55
N ASP A 130 -27.90 3.52 14.01
CA ASP A 130 -28.20 2.13 14.42
C ASP A 130 -28.11 1.15 13.24
N ASP A 131 -28.47 1.60 12.03
CA ASP A 131 -28.29 0.87 10.78
C ASP A 131 -27.47 1.71 9.78
N THR A 132 -26.40 1.11 9.25
CA THR A 132 -25.50 1.72 8.28
C THR A 132 -25.77 1.26 6.84
N ARG A 133 -26.83 0.49 6.60
CA ARG A 133 -27.19 -0.07 5.29
C ARG A 133 -27.21 0.97 4.17
N ASP A 134 -27.79 2.14 4.43
CA ASP A 134 -27.95 3.19 3.41
C ASP A 134 -26.63 3.88 3.04
N LEU A 135 -25.59 3.68 3.85
CA LEU A 135 -24.24 4.18 3.60
C LEU A 135 -23.39 3.17 2.83
N MET A 136 -23.85 1.91 2.71
CA MET A 136 -23.12 0.87 1.98
C MET A 136 -23.34 1.03 0.49
N ALA A 137 -22.27 1.27 -0.25
CA ALA A 137 -22.31 1.34 -1.70
C ALA A 137 -22.76 0.00 -2.32
N GLU A 138 -23.41 0.07 -3.48
CA GLU A 138 -23.97 -1.09 -4.20
C GLU A 138 -22.90 -2.16 -4.52
N TRP A 139 -21.68 -1.74 -4.86
CA TRP A 139 -20.59 -2.67 -5.13
C TRP A 139 -20.22 -3.53 -3.92
N PHE A 140 -20.46 -3.03 -2.71
CA PHE A 140 -20.20 -3.74 -1.47
C PHE A 140 -21.36 -4.69 -1.15
N THR A 141 -22.59 -4.19 -1.18
CA THR A 141 -23.79 -4.98 -0.83
C THR A 141 -24.03 -6.13 -1.81
N SER A 142 -23.72 -5.96 -3.09
CA SER A 142 -23.85 -7.02 -4.11
C SER A 142 -22.91 -8.22 -3.92
N ARG A 143 -21.86 -8.10 -3.12
CA ARG A 143 -20.85 -9.15 -2.89
C ARG A 143 -21.07 -9.95 -1.62
N HIS A 144 -22.06 -9.55 -0.81
CA HIS A 144 -22.29 -10.09 0.51
C HIS A 144 -23.71 -10.63 0.65
N THR A 145 -23.86 -11.68 1.45
CA THR A 145 -25.19 -12.17 1.83
C THR A 145 -25.85 -11.23 2.83
N VAL A 146 -27.18 -11.34 3.00
CA VAL A 146 -27.93 -10.52 3.98
C VAL A 146 -27.40 -10.75 5.40
N ASP A 147 -27.03 -11.99 5.72
CA ASP A 147 -26.49 -12.36 7.03
C ASP A 147 -25.10 -11.79 7.27
N GLU A 148 -24.21 -11.81 6.26
CA GLU A 148 -22.90 -11.16 6.32
C GLU A 148 -23.04 -9.65 6.52
N LEU A 149 -23.92 -8.99 5.77
CA LEU A 149 -24.19 -7.56 5.96
C LEU A 149 -24.77 -7.29 7.36
N GLN A 150 -25.55 -8.20 7.92
CA GLN A 150 -26.03 -8.09 9.31
C GLN A 150 -24.89 -8.26 10.33
N ALA A 151 -23.93 -9.17 10.08
CA ALA A 151 -22.75 -9.35 10.92
C ALA A 151 -21.84 -8.11 10.88
N PHE A 152 -21.59 -7.54 9.70
CA PHE A 152 -20.84 -6.29 9.53
C PHE A 152 -21.48 -5.13 10.30
N ARG A 153 -22.81 -4.99 10.19
CA ARG A 153 -23.58 -3.95 10.91
C ARG A 153 -23.47 -4.06 12.41
N ARG A 154 -23.38 -5.29 12.95
CA ARG A 154 -23.26 -5.57 14.38
C ARG A 154 -21.82 -5.64 14.88
N GLY A 155 -20.83 -5.46 14.00
CA GLY A 155 -19.41 -5.57 14.34
C GLY A 155 -18.98 -6.99 14.74
N LYS A 156 -19.71 -8.03 14.32
CA LYS A 156 -19.44 -9.42 14.76
C LYS A 156 -18.40 -10.17 13.91
N ASP A 157 -18.02 -9.66 12.74
CA ASP A 157 -17.00 -10.26 11.87
C ASP A 157 -16.10 -9.17 11.24
N ALA A 158 -15.31 -8.48 12.06
CA ALA A 158 -14.39 -7.41 11.65
C ALA A 158 -12.92 -7.75 11.95
#